data_AF-A0A2V5P736-F1
#
_entry.id   AF-A0A2V5P736-F1
#
_cell.length_a   1.000
_cell.length_b   1.000
_cell.length_c   1.000
_cell.angle_alpha   90.00
_cell.angle_beta   90.00
_cell.angle_gamma   90.00
#
_symmetry.space_group_name_H-M   'P 1'
#
loop_
_entity.id
_entity.type
_entity.pdbx_description
1 polymer ?
#
loop_
_entity_poly.entity_id
_entity_poly.type
_entity_poly.pdbx_seq_one_letter_code
_entity_poly.pdbx_strand_id
1 'polypeptide(L)'
;MLKLVFCVRRLARLSPEEFRRYWLEQHGPLVKKYAGALRAKRYLQSHTLDTPLNAHAQAPRGTLEPYDGITEVWWDSAQDLAAALNTPEGQ
;
A
#
# COMPACT_ATOMS: atom_id res chain seq x y z
N MET A 1 -11.46 10.33 -10.57
CA MET A 1 -10.31 9.57 -10.04
C MET A 1 -10.66 9.04 -8.66
N LEU A 2 -10.67 7.72 -8.48
CA LEU A 2 -10.88 7.05 -7.20
C LEU A 2 -9.54 6.60 -6.63
N LYS A 3 -9.35 6.74 -5.31
CA LYS A 3 -8.16 6.29 -4.59
C LYS A 3 -8.54 5.40 -3.42
N LEU A 4 -7.91 4.22 -3.35
CA LEU A 4 -7.94 3.34 -2.18
C LEU A 4 -6.60 3.45 -1.47
N VAL A 5 -6.64 3.65 -0.15
CA VAL A 5 -5.44 3.72 0.71
C VAL A 5 -5.51 2.60 1.73
N PHE A 6 -4.48 1.75 1.76
CA PHE A 6 -4.31 0.75 2.80
C PHE A 6 -3.24 1.22 3.79
N CYS A 7 -3.58 1.24 5.07
CA CYS A 7 -2.63 1.36 6.17
C CYS A 7 -2.15 -0.04 6.55
N VAL A 8 -0.88 -0.34 6.33
CA VAL A 8 -0.37 -1.72 6.40
C VAL A 8 0.40 -1.93 7.69
N ARG A 9 0.04 -3.01 8.40
CA ARG A 9 0.85 -3.57 9.49
C ARG A 9 1.52 -4.85 9.01
N ARG A 10 2.82 -4.99 9.27
CA ARG A 10 3.55 -6.23 8.99
C ARG A 10 3.07 -7.34 9.93
N LEU A 11 3.25 -8.59 9.50
CA LEU A 11 3.08 -9.73 10.39
C LEU A 11 4.11 -9.65 11.54
N ALA A 12 3.70 -9.98 12.76
CA ALA A 12 4.56 -9.89 13.95
C ALA A 12 5.88 -10.67 13.84
N ARG A 13 5.90 -11.75 13.04
CA ARG A 13 7.09 -12.59 12.80
C ARG A 13 8.11 -12.00 11.82
N LEU A 14 7.76 -10.99 11.05
CA LEU A 14 8.65 -10.38 10.05
C LEU A 14 9.33 -9.17 10.65
N SER A 15 10.63 -8.97 10.44
CA SER A 15 11.29 -7.70 10.76
C SER A 15 10.79 -6.57 9.84
N PRO A 16 10.98 -5.28 10.21
CA PRO A 16 10.68 -4.16 9.32
C PRO A 16 11.40 -4.26 7.98
N GLU A 17 12.66 -4.70 7.99
CA GLU A 17 13.50 -4.84 6.79
C GLU A 17 13.00 -5.96 5.88
N GLU A 18 12.65 -7.11 6.45
CA GLU A 18 12.08 -8.25 5.72
C GLU A 18 10.74 -7.87 5.07
N PHE A 19 9.89 -7.17 5.82
CA PHE A 19 8.61 -6.67 5.32
C PHE A 19 8.82 -5.70 4.15
N ARG A 20 9.67 -4.69 4.31
CA ARG A 20 9.95 -3.69 3.26
C ARG A 20 10.51 -4.35 2.01
N ARG A 21 11.49 -5.25 2.16
CA ARG A 21 12.10 -5.99 1.06
C ARG A 21 11.06 -6.81 0.31
N TYR A 22 10.27 -7.62 1.02
CA TYR A 22 9.21 -8.42 0.40
C TYR A 22 8.19 -7.55 -0.33
N TRP A 23 7.75 -6.47 0.32
CA TRP A 23 6.73 -5.58 -0.25
C TRP A 23 7.23 -4.89 -1.53
N LEU A 24 8.47 -4.40 -1.53
CA LEU A 24 9.06 -3.72 -2.68
C LEU A 24 9.42 -4.70 -3.81
N GLU A 25 10.10 -5.79 -3.48
CA GLU A 25 10.77 -6.65 -4.48
C GLU A 25 9.89 -7.79 -4.98
N GLN A 26 8.86 -8.21 -4.22
CA GLN A 26 7.97 -9.30 -4.62
C GLN A 26 6.55 -8.79 -4.86
N HIS A 27 5.94 -8.16 -3.85
CA HIS A 27 4.55 -7.73 -3.97
C HIS A 27 4.38 -6.59 -4.99
N GLY A 28 5.29 -5.61 -5.04
CA GLY A 28 5.27 -4.53 -6.03
C GLY A 28 5.23 -5.04 -7.49
N PRO A 29 6.17 -5.92 -7.91
CA PRO A 29 6.15 -6.54 -9.22
C PRO A 29 4.88 -7.36 -9.50
N LEU A 30 4.34 -8.06 -8.49
CA LEU A 30 3.05 -8.76 -8.63
C LEU A 30 1.92 -7.77 -8.93
N VAL A 31 1.78 -6.67 -8.18
CA VAL A 31 0.75 -5.66 -8.48
C VAL A 31 0.94 -5.09 -9.88
N LYS A 32 2.18 -4.80 -10.29
CA LYS A 32 2.47 -4.33 -11.66
C LYS A 32 2.03 -5.33 -12.72
N LYS A 33 2.26 -6.63 -12.49
CA LYS A 33 1.84 -7.71 -13.41
C LYS A 33 0.31 -7.74 -13.58
N TYR A 34 -0.45 -7.52 -12.51
CA TYR A 34 -1.92 -7.58 -12.53
C TYR A 34 -2.61 -6.21 -12.70
N ALA A 35 -1.85 -5.11 -12.81
CA ALA A 35 -2.41 -3.76 -12.90
C ALA A 35 -3.42 -3.58 -14.04
N GLY A 36 -3.20 -4.26 -15.17
CA GLY A 36 -4.12 -4.25 -16.31
C GLY A 36 -5.47 -4.89 -15.99
N ALA A 37 -5.46 -6.10 -15.41
CA ALA A 37 -6.66 -6.81 -14.98
C ALA A 37 -7.42 -6.00 -13.91
N LEU A 38 -6.68 -5.40 -12.97
CA LEU A 38 -7.24 -4.54 -11.93
C LEU A 38 -7.67 -3.16 -12.43
N ARG A 39 -7.43 -2.82 -13.72
CA ARG A 39 -7.64 -1.48 -14.30
C ARG A 39 -6.98 -0.35 -13.49
N ALA A 40 -5.93 -0.68 -12.74
CA ALA A 40 -5.25 0.23 -11.85
C ALA A 40 -4.37 1.20 -12.65
N LYS A 41 -4.52 2.50 -12.39
CA LYS A 41 -3.75 3.58 -13.04
C LYS A 41 -2.47 3.91 -12.31
N ARG A 42 -2.46 3.70 -11.00
CA ARG A 42 -1.30 3.94 -10.17
C ARG A 42 -1.29 2.98 -9.00
N TYR A 43 -0.09 2.50 -8.69
CA TYR A 43 0.22 1.80 -7.47
C TYR A 43 1.41 2.51 -6.82
N LEU A 44 1.28 2.85 -5.54
CA LEU A 44 2.31 3.55 -4.77
C LEU A 44 2.56 2.82 -3.47
N GLN A 45 3.83 2.69 -3.08
CA GLN A 45 4.22 2.20 -1.76
C GLN A 45 4.96 3.31 -1.01
N SER A 46 4.48 3.67 0.17
CA SER A 46 5.19 4.54 1.11
C SER A 46 5.56 3.71 2.32
N HIS A 47 6.84 3.39 2.43
CA HIS A 47 7.39 2.61 3.54
C HIS A 47 7.70 3.53 4.70
N THR A 48 7.26 3.17 5.91
CA THR A 48 7.67 3.89 7.10
C THR A 48 9.18 3.70 7.30
N LEU A 49 9.90 4.81 7.39
CA LEU A 49 11.33 4.81 7.66
C LEU A 49 11.55 4.95 9.16
N ASP A 50 12.54 4.25 9.71
CA ASP A 50 12.95 4.44 11.10
C ASP A 50 13.87 5.66 11.20
N THR A 51 13.28 6.82 11.48
CA THR A 51 14.03 8.07 11.64
C THR A 51 13.51 8.88 12.82
N PRO A 52 14.37 9.69 13.48
CA PRO A 52 13.93 10.59 14.54
C PRO A 52 12.83 11.58 14.11
N LEU A 53 12.71 11.89 12.82
CA LEU A 53 11.68 12.79 12.29
C LEU A 53 10.26 12.31 12.57
N ASN A 54 10.04 10.99 12.63
CA ASN A 54 8.73 10.45 12.95
C ASN A 54 8.28 10.89 14.35
N ALA A 55 9.15 10.75 15.35
CA ALA A 55 8.84 11.15 16.72
C ALA A 55 8.50 12.65 16.81
N HIS A 56 9.25 13.50 16.08
CA HIS A 56 8.99 14.94 16.01
C HIS A 56 7.65 15.26 15.35
N ALA A 57 7.26 14.51 14.32
CA ALA A 57 5.97 14.68 13.65
C ALA A 57 4.79 14.17 14.49
N GLN A 58 5.01 13.14 15.32
CA GLN A 58 4.00 12.51 16.17
C GLN A 58 3.74 13.27 17.48
N ALA A 59 4.80 13.76 18.14
CA ALA A 59 4.72 14.40 19.45
C ALA A 59 3.64 15.49 19.58
N PRO A 60 3.52 16.48 18.66
CA PRO A 60 2.50 17.52 18.77
C PRO A 60 1.06 17.03 18.46
N ARG A 61 0.91 15.81 17.90
CA ARG A 61 -0.38 15.27 17.44
C ARG A 61 -0.94 14.18 18.34
N GLY A 62 -0.12 13.59 19.22
CA GLY A 62 -0.54 12.49 20.09
C GLY A 62 -1.02 11.26 19.30
N THR A 63 -0.41 10.95 18.15
CA THR A 63 -0.85 9.83 17.32
C THR A 63 -0.54 8.48 17.96
N LEU A 64 -1.29 7.46 17.57
CA LEU A 64 -0.96 6.07 17.86
C LEU A 64 0.34 5.63 17.16
N GLU A 65 0.77 4.41 17.48
CA GLU A 65 1.93 3.77 16.86
C GLU A 65 1.81 3.77 15.32
N PRO A 66 2.89 4.13 14.60
CA PRO A 66 2.84 4.24 13.15
C PRO A 66 2.54 2.88 12.50
N TYR A 67 1.91 2.92 11.32
CA TYR A 67 1.84 1.77 10.43
C TYR A 67 3.23 1.48 9.85
N ASP A 68 3.48 0.26 9.39
CA ASP A 68 4.74 -0.11 8.72
C ASP A 68 4.83 0.50 7.30
N GLY A 69 3.69 0.95 6.77
CA GLY A 69 3.62 1.85 5.62
C GLY A 69 2.18 2.03 5.14
N ILE A 70 2.04 2.75 4.02
CA ILE A 70 0.78 2.85 3.30
C ILE A 70 0.98 2.46 1.83
N THR A 71 -0.06 1.91 1.22
CA THR A 71 -0.12 1.81 -0.24
C THR A 71 -1.37 2.45 -0.78
N GLU A 72 -1.24 2.99 -1.98
CA GLU A 72 -2.34 3.58 -2.70
C GLU A 72 -2.53 2.86 -4.03
N VAL A 73 -3.79 2.59 -4.36
CA VAL A 73 -4.22 2.11 -5.69
C VAL A 73 -5.23 3.09 -6.25
N TRP A 74 -5.07 3.45 -7.52
CA TRP A 74 -5.83 4.52 -8.15
C TRP A 74 -6.56 4.04 -9.41
N TRP A 75 -7.76 4.54 -9.64
CA TRP A 75 -8.59 4.29 -10.82
C TRP A 75 -9.16 5.59 -11.38
N ASP A 76 -9.59 5.59 -12.64
CA ASP A 76 -10.27 6.76 -13.22
C ASP A 76 -11.64 6.99 -12.53
N SER A 77 -12.38 5.91 -12.27
CA SER A 77 -13.71 5.95 -11.65
C SER A 77 -13.97 4.77 -10.68
N ALA A 78 -15.05 4.86 -9.90
CA ALA A 78 -15.51 3.74 -9.06
C ALA A 78 -16.07 2.58 -9.90
N GLN A 79 -16.62 2.88 -11.07
CA GLN A 79 -17.10 1.90 -12.04
C GLN A 79 -15.96 1.06 -12.60
N ASP A 80 -14.77 1.65 -12.83
CA ASP A 80 -13.58 0.90 -13.24
C ASP A 80 -13.15 -0.12 -12.19
N LEU A 81 -13.13 0.29 -10.91
CA LEU A 81 -12.83 -0.61 -9.80
C LEU A 81 -13.86 -1.74 -9.72
N ALA A 82 -15.16 -1.42 -9.73
CA ALA A 82 -16.21 -2.41 -9.65
C ALA A 82 -16.16 -3.40 -10.83
N ALA A 83 -15.89 -2.91 -12.05
CA ALA A 83 -15.75 -3.77 -13.22
C ALA A 83 -14.52 -4.70 -13.11
N ALA A 84 -13.40 -4.20 -12.60
CA ALA A 84 -12.19 -4.99 -12.41
C ALA A 84 -12.37 -6.13 -11.39
N LEU A 85 -13.02 -5.85 -10.25
CA LEU A 85 -13.24 -6.84 -9.19
C LEU A 85 -14.29 -7.92 -9.55
N ASN A 86 -15.04 -7.74 -10.65
CA ASN A 86 -16.05 -8.68 -11.12
C ASN A 86 -15.51 -9.67 -12.17
N THR A 87 -14.20 -9.71 -12.43
CA THR A 87 -13.58 -10.72 -13.30
C THR A 87 -12.82 -11.76 -12.48
N PRO A 88 -12.64 -12.99 -12.99
CA PRO A 88 -11.84 -14.02 -12.31
C PRO A 88 -10.40 -13.59 -12.04
N GLU A 89 -9.81 -12.77 -12.90
CA GLU A 89 -8.43 -12.27 -12.77
C GLU A 89 -8.30 -11.15 -11.74
N GLY A 90 -9.42 -10.51 -11.37
CA GLY A 90 -9.49 -9.44 -10.38
C GLY A 90 -9.81 -9.91 -8.95
N GLN A 91 -10.11 -11.20 -8.76
CA GLN A 91 -10.31 -11.86 -7.47
C GLN A 91 -9.03 -12.51 -6.96
#